data_AF-A0A7Y2F3R9-F1
#
_entry.id   AF-A0A7Y2F3R9-F1
#
_cell.length_a   1.000
_cell.length_b   1.000
_cell.length_c   1.000
_cell.angle_alpha   90.00
_cell.angle_beta   90.00
_cell.angle_gamma   90.00
#
_symmetry.space_group_name_H-M   'P 1'
#
loop_
_entity.id
_entity.type
_entity.pdbx_description
1 polymer ?
#
loop_
_entity_poly.entity_id
_entity_poly.type
_entity_poly.pdbx_seq_one_letter_code
_entity_poly.pdbx_strand_id
1 'polypeptide(L)'
;MFGLSYLWHGVLLNDYIHIKYPMWLYFLLSGIVYLVIGLVMTYLYHYTHTKNVKYKGALIGAALGFFIYLIAFVLGVSFNQPSFSHIVVDFIWQMLEQGIGGSVVGFILG
;
A
#
# COMPACT_ATOMS: atom_id res chain seq x y z
N MET A 1 4.65 -6.37 -0.75
CA MET A 1 3.57 -5.35 -0.76
C MET A 1 2.27 -5.99 -1.20
N PHE A 2 2.10 -6.36 -2.47
CA PHE A 2 0.86 -7.01 -2.95
C PHE A 2 0.44 -8.27 -2.15
N GLY A 3 1.39 -9.12 -1.75
CA GLY A 3 1.07 -10.29 -0.91
C GLY A 3 0.54 -9.94 0.49
N LEU A 4 0.98 -8.82 1.08
CA LEU A 4 0.45 -8.33 2.37
C LEU A 4 -0.98 -7.80 2.19
N SER A 5 -1.22 -7.09 1.09
CA SER A 5 -2.55 -6.62 0.70
C SER A 5 -3.52 -7.77 0.50
N TYR A 6 -3.06 -8.83 -0.17
CA TYR A 6 -3.82 -10.06 -0.35
C TYR A 6 -4.16 -10.74 0.98
N LEU A 7 -3.20 -10.83 1.89
CA LEU A 7 -3.43 -11.40 3.22
C LEU A 7 -4.48 -10.57 3.99
N TRP A 8 -4.36 -9.24 3.98
CA TRP A 8 -5.26 -8.35 4.70
C TRP A 8 -6.68 -8.36 4.12
N HIS A 9 -6.84 -7.96 2.85
CA HIS A 9 -8.14 -7.81 2.23
C HIS A 9 -8.76 -9.15 1.80
N GLY A 10 -7.94 -10.10 1.38
CA GLY A 10 -8.42 -11.39 0.89
C GLY A 10 -8.69 -12.40 1.99
N VAL A 11 -7.77 -12.54 2.95
CA VAL A 11 -7.85 -13.61 3.96
C VAL A 11 -8.46 -13.13 5.26
N LEU A 12 -8.01 -11.99 5.80
CA LEU A 12 -8.43 -11.51 7.12
C LEU A 12 -9.79 -10.82 7.09
N LEU A 13 -9.98 -9.88 6.15
CA LEU A 13 -11.22 -9.12 6.03
C LEU A 13 -12.23 -9.76 5.07
N ASN A 14 -11.76 -10.62 4.17
CA ASN A 14 -12.58 -11.30 3.16
C ASN A 14 -13.38 -10.31 2.27
N ASP A 15 -12.78 -9.16 1.99
CA ASP A 15 -13.36 -8.06 1.21
C ASP A 15 -13.68 -8.48 -0.22
N TYR A 16 -12.98 -9.51 -0.72
CA TYR A 16 -13.09 -9.98 -2.09
C TYR A 16 -14.47 -10.52 -2.46
N ILE A 17 -15.31 -10.89 -1.48
CA ILE A 17 -16.72 -11.24 -1.70
C ILE A 17 -17.51 -10.08 -2.33
N HIS A 18 -17.09 -8.84 -2.07
CA HIS A 18 -17.77 -7.64 -2.57
C HIS A 18 -17.27 -7.18 -3.95
N ILE A 19 -16.24 -7.85 -4.51
CA ILE A 19 -15.73 -7.53 -5.84
C ILE A 19 -16.73 -7.99 -6.89
N LYS A 20 -17.27 -7.05 -7.66
CA LYS A 20 -18.24 -7.32 -8.75
C LYS A 20 -17.59 -7.75 -10.06
N TYR A 21 -16.28 -7.59 -10.18
CA TYR A 21 -15.51 -7.89 -11.39
C TYR A 21 -14.93 -9.31 -11.36
N PRO A 22 -14.56 -9.88 -12.52
CA PRO A 22 -13.85 -11.14 -12.56
C PRO A 22 -12.55 -11.08 -11.74
N MET A 23 -12.34 -12.09 -10.90
CA MET A 23 -11.24 -12.11 -9.92
C MET A 23 -9.85 -11.96 -10.57
N TRP A 24 -9.65 -12.60 -11.72
CA TRP A 24 -8.38 -12.50 -12.47
C TRP A 24 -8.09 -11.06 -12.93
N LEU A 25 -9.13 -10.31 -13.32
CA LEU A 25 -9.00 -8.92 -13.79
C LEU A 25 -8.62 -8.01 -12.61
N TYR A 26 -9.26 -8.20 -11.46
CA TYR A 26 -8.90 -7.49 -10.24
C TYR A 26 -7.43 -7.73 -9.87
N PHE A 27 -6.98 -8.99 -9.83
CA PHE A 27 -5.58 -9.28 -9.49
C PHE A 27 -4.58 -8.76 -10.51
N LEU A 28 -4.91 -8.81 -11.80
CA LEU A 28 -4.06 -8.23 -12.84
C LEU A 28 -3.91 -6.72 -12.65
N LEU A 29 -5.02 -6.00 -12.50
CA LEU A 29 -5.01 -4.54 -12.33
C LEU A 29 -4.32 -4.13 -11.03
N SER A 30 -4.62 -4.81 -9.92
CA SER A 30 -3.96 -4.58 -8.64
C SER A 30 -2.46 -4.86 -8.74
N GLY A 31 -2.06 -5.95 -9.42
CA GLY A 31 -0.64 -6.24 -9.68
C GLY A 31 0.07 -5.10 -10.40
N ILE A 32 -0.54 -4.54 -11.46
CA ILE A 32 0.00 -3.39 -12.18
C ILE A 32 0.12 -2.16 -11.26
N VAL A 33 -0.90 -1.87 -10.45
CA VAL A 33 -0.88 -0.76 -9.49
C VAL A 33 0.29 -0.93 -8.51
N TYR A 34 0.52 -2.12 -7.97
CA TYR A 34 1.63 -2.37 -7.06
C TYR A 34 3.01 -2.27 -7.73
N LEU A 35 3.12 -2.61 -9.01
CA LEU A 35 4.36 -2.36 -9.77
C LEU A 35 4.62 -0.86 -9.93
N VAL A 36 3.59 -0.06 -10.25
CA VAL A 36 3.71 1.41 -10.35
C VAL A 36 4.10 2.02 -9.00
N ILE A 37 3.46 1.58 -7.90
CA ILE A 37 3.82 2.00 -6.54
C ILE A 37 5.29 1.69 -6.24
N GLY A 38 5.76 0.49 -6.56
CA GLY A 38 7.16 0.09 -6.38
C GLY A 38 8.14 0.95 -7.20
N LEU A 39 7.77 1.30 -8.43
CA LEU A 39 8.55 2.19 -9.29
C LEU A 39 8.64 3.61 -8.70
N VAL A 40 7.49 4.18 -8.31
CA VAL A 40 7.43 5.52 -7.68
C VAL A 40 8.26 5.55 -6.40
N MET A 41 8.15 4.51 -5.57
CA MET A 41 8.91 4.42 -4.33
C MET A 41 10.42 4.30 -4.57
N THR A 42 10.84 3.51 -5.57
CA THR A 42 12.24 3.40 -6.00
C THR A 42 12.77 4.75 -6.49
N TYR A 43 11.99 5.45 -7.34
CA TYR A 43 12.33 6.79 -7.82
C TYR A 43 12.50 7.77 -6.65
N LEU A 44 11.53 7.84 -5.74
CA LEU A 44 11.60 8.70 -4.56
C LEU A 44 12.81 8.36 -3.69
N TYR A 45 13.12 7.08 -3.49
CA TYR A 45 14.30 6.66 -2.75
C TYR A 45 15.59 7.18 -3.40
N HIS A 46 15.73 7.06 -4.72
CA HIS A 46 16.95 7.49 -5.41
C HIS A 46 17.13 9.01 -5.41
N TYR A 47 16.05 9.77 -5.66
CA TYR A 47 16.12 11.22 -5.82
C TYR A 47 16.04 12.02 -4.51
N THR A 48 15.57 11.41 -3.42
CA THR A 48 15.55 12.09 -2.12
C THR A 48 16.95 12.12 -1.53
N HIS A 49 17.57 13.31 -1.48
CA HIS A 49 18.94 13.50 -0.98
C HIS A 49 19.02 13.62 0.56
N THR A 50 18.43 12.66 1.29
CA THR A 50 18.57 12.56 2.74
C THR A 50 19.78 11.69 3.10
N LYS A 51 20.91 12.33 3.40
CA LYS A 51 22.07 11.64 3.98
C LYS A 51 21.75 11.20 5.42
N ASN A 52 22.14 9.97 5.78
CA ASN A 52 22.12 9.42 7.15
C ASN A 52 20.77 9.07 7.79
N VAL A 53 19.68 8.93 7.03
CA VAL A 53 18.41 8.43 7.60
C VAL A 53 18.33 6.91 7.48
N LYS A 54 18.64 6.20 8.57
CA LYS A 54 18.67 4.72 8.65
C LYS A 54 17.37 4.04 8.17
N TYR A 55 16.24 4.71 8.33
CA TYR A 55 14.91 4.19 7.95
C TYR A 55 14.27 4.98 6.80
N LYS A 56 15.08 5.59 5.93
CA LYS A 56 14.61 6.42 4.82
C LYS A 56 13.57 5.71 3.96
N GLY A 57 13.85 4.47 3.57
CA GLY A 57 12.94 3.65 2.77
C GLY A 57 11.59 3.46 3.46
N ALA A 58 11.60 3.13 4.75
CA ALA A 58 10.39 2.96 5.55
C ALA A 58 9.55 4.24 5.61
N LEU A 59 10.18 5.40 5.80
CA LEU A 59 9.50 6.70 5.89
C LEU A 59 8.87 7.11 4.54
N ILE A 60 9.61 6.92 3.44
CA ILE A 60 9.08 7.16 2.09
C ILE A 60 7.89 6.24 1.82
N GLY A 61 8.02 4.95 2.16
CA GLY A 61 6.94 3.98 2.02
C GLY A 61 5.71 4.34 2.83
N ALA A 62 5.86 4.68 4.12
CA ALA A 62 4.75 5.08 4.98
C ALA A 62 4.05 6.35 4.48
N ALA A 63 4.81 7.35 4.03
CA ALA A 63 4.26 8.57 3.43
C ALA A 63 3.50 8.27 2.13
N LEU A 64 4.02 7.38 1.28
CA LEU A 64 3.33 6.97 0.06
C LEU A 64 2.02 6.22 0.39
N GLY A 65 2.05 5.33 1.38
CA GLY A 65 0.87 4.60 1.85
C GLY A 65 -0.22 5.50 2.42
N PHE A 66 0.17 6.57 3.13
CA PHE A 66 -0.75 7.64 3.54
C PHE A 66 -1.51 8.22 2.35
N PHE A 67 -0.82 8.64 1.29
CA PHE A 67 -1.46 9.23 0.11
C PHE A 67 -2.30 8.22 -0.68
N ILE A 68 -1.84 6.98 -0.81
CA ILE A 68 -2.60 5.92 -1.47
C ILE A 68 -3.92 5.67 -0.71
N TYR A 69 -3.87 5.60 0.63
CA TYR A 69 -5.07 5.45 1.43
C TYR A 69 -6.03 6.62 1.22
N LEU A 70 -5.55 7.87 1.25
CA LEU A 70 -6.40 9.04 1.04
C LEU A 70 -7.11 9.00 -0.31
N ILE A 71 -6.41 8.61 -1.37
CA ILE A 71 -7.01 8.45 -2.71
C ILE A 71 -8.09 7.38 -2.67
N ALA A 72 -7.80 6.19 -2.12
CA ALA A 72 -8.76 5.10 -2.02
C ALA A 72 -10.00 5.50 -1.18
N PHE A 73 -9.78 6.23 -0.09
CA PHE A 73 -10.82 6.71 0.82
C PHE A 73 -11.73 7.74 0.13
N VAL A 74 -11.15 8.75 -0.53
CA VAL A 74 -11.91 9.79 -1.26
C VAL A 74 -12.70 9.19 -2.44
N LEU A 75 -12.13 8.20 -3.12
CA LEU A 75 -12.80 7.49 -4.22
C LEU A 75 -13.85 6.47 -3.74
N GLY A 76 -14.02 6.29 -2.42
CA GLY A 76 -15.01 5.37 -1.87
C GLY A 76 -14.70 3.89 -2.14
N VAL A 77 -13.43 3.53 -2.33
CA VAL A 77 -12.98 2.14 -2.58
C VAL A 77 -12.94 1.30 -1.28
N SER A 78 -13.42 1.85 -0.15
CA SER A 78 -13.48 1.12 1.12
C SER A 78 -14.62 0.10 1.13
N PHE A 79 -14.27 -1.17 1.37
CA PHE A 79 -15.21 -2.29 1.38
C PHE A 79 -16.06 -2.27 2.67
N ASN A 80 -17.31 -1.79 2.56
CA ASN A 80 -18.44 -1.93 3.48
C ASN A 80 -18.34 -1.46 4.97
N GLN A 81 -19.45 -0.84 5.42
CA GLN A 81 -19.79 -0.38 6.79
C GLN A 81 -18.64 0.30 7.57
N PRO A 82 -18.33 1.58 7.25
CA PRO A 82 -17.22 2.28 7.86
C PRO A 82 -17.56 2.69 9.29
N SER A 83 -17.37 1.76 10.23
CA SER A 83 -17.07 2.19 11.60
C SER A 83 -15.75 2.96 11.55
N PHE A 84 -15.67 4.05 12.31
CA PHE A 84 -14.44 4.84 12.43
C PHE A 84 -13.22 3.97 12.77
N SER A 85 -13.44 2.87 13.52
CA SER A 85 -12.40 1.88 13.81
C SER A 85 -11.81 1.25 12.55
N HIS A 86 -12.63 0.82 11.59
CA HIS A 86 -12.15 0.19 10.35
C HIS A 86 -11.33 1.15 9.49
N ILE A 87 -11.77 2.42 9.41
CA ILE A 87 -11.02 3.49 8.72
C ILE A 87 -9.61 3.60 9.31
N VAL A 88 -9.49 3.71 10.63
CA VAL A 88 -8.19 3.88 11.30
C VAL A 88 -7.30 2.66 11.11
N VAL A 89 -7.86 1.45 11.22
CA VAL A 89 -7.09 0.22 11.07
C VAL A 89 -6.58 0.07 9.63
N ASP A 90 -7.42 0.25 8.61
CA ASP A 90 -7.00 0.17 7.21
C ASP A 90 -5.99 1.26 6.85
N PHE A 91 -6.15 2.45 7.41
CA PHE A 91 -5.20 3.56 7.24
C PHE A 91 -3.81 3.19 7.79
N ILE A 92 -3.77 2.70 9.03
CA ILE A 92 -2.52 2.25 9.66
C ILE A 92 -1.92 1.08 8.86
N TRP A 93 -2.75 0.13 8.44
CA TRP A 93 -2.32 -1.00 7.64
C TRP A 93 -1.68 -0.54 6.32
N GLN A 94 -2.30 0.39 5.61
CA GLN A 94 -1.76 0.93 4.36
C GLN A 94 -0.39 1.60 4.57
N MET A 95 -0.23 2.36 5.65
CA MET A 95 1.08 2.95 5.98
C MET A 95 2.14 1.88 6.32
N LEU A 96 1.77 0.84 7.07
CA LEU A 96 2.67 -0.26 7.44
C LEU A 96 3.07 -1.10 6.24
N GLU A 97 2.11 -1.48 5.39
CA GLU A 97 2.35 -2.27 4.19
C GLU A 97 3.36 -1.59 3.27
N GLN A 98 3.14 -0.30 3.04
CA GLN A 98 3.98 0.51 2.15
C GLN A 98 5.32 0.83 2.80
N GLY A 99 5.35 1.05 4.12
CA GLY A 99 6.58 1.18 4.91
C GLY A 99 7.46 -0.06 4.89
N ILE A 100 6.89 -1.27 4.99
CA ILE A 100 7.62 -2.53 4.82
C ILE A 100 8.16 -2.62 3.39
N GLY A 101 7.33 -2.30 2.39
CA GLY A 101 7.76 -2.22 0.98
C GLY A 101 8.96 -1.29 0.77
N GLY A 102 8.88 -0.09 1.33
CA GLY A 102 9.95 0.90 1.24
C GLY A 102 11.21 0.51 2.01
N SER A 103 11.08 -0.22 3.12
CA SER A 103 12.21 -0.77 3.86
C SER A 103 12.99 -1.78 3.01
N VAL A 104 12.29 -2.64 2.26
CA VAL A 104 12.90 -3.58 1.32
C VAL A 104 13.64 -2.83 0.21
N VAL A 105 13.01 -1.81 -0.39
CA VAL A 105 13.68 -0.95 -1.38
C VAL A 105 14.96 -0.33 -0.81
N GLY A 106 14.88 0.22 0.41
CA GLY A 106 16.03 0.82 1.07
C GLY A 106 17.14 -0.15 1.44
N PHE A 107 16.82 -1.42 1.70
CA PHE A 107 17.79 -2.49 1.91
C PHE A 107 18.46 -2.95 0.61
N ILE A 108 17.73 -2.95 -0.51
CA ILE A 108 18.27 -3.37 -1.81
C ILE A 108 19.14 -2.28 -2.44
N LEU A 109 18.78 -1.00 -2.27
CA LEU A 109 19.40 0.13 -2.95
C LEU A 109 20.36 0.96 -2.08
N GLY A 110 20.39 0.73 -0.77
CA GLY A 110 21.25 1.44 0.19
C GLY A 110 22.57 0.73 0.44
#